data_AF-A0A7Y7LK92-F1
#
_entry.id   AF-A0A7Y7LK92-F1
#
_cell.length_a   1.000
_cell.length_b   1.000
_cell.length_c   1.000
_cell.angle_alpha   90.00
_cell.angle_beta   90.00
_cell.angle_gamma   90.00
#
_symmetry.space_group_name_H-M   'P 1'
#
loop_
_entity.id
_entity.type
_entity.pdbx_description
1 polymer ?
#
loop_
_entity_poly.entity_id
_entity_poly.type
_entity_poly.pdbx_seq_one_letter_code
_entity_poly.pdbx_strand_id
1 'polypeptide(L)'
;MGRRIDGREIEGQELARLRQANDVLQETREALPIGRGNVTTDIASSNGNSTRTYSAARVVRNSRKLNALPLHRAAIAEIAGAGNCGEHSAVAVHKLAARLSDGQEAHSVFNRSVDHGWAELRTSDPDGRAQPTVVLDAWGEGPAIHAEDGRYASPDIPPEHRVSDYSYDARTAAPALREKAEFHAEHGDAVGARIDVVRKRLSVLGFKQTKTFAPTPAIDPDFADRVREKMDDLHDMTMFSMNLPALESADFRNDLLATSVLRQMGASVREAVGAAREVSRVAGALASAPQNPPRAHPAPQAEATDIQRSVQQTLLELFPSSPSGGEVEAGPSGTRERDPESDAESGARNVRQRTSAGTTPFN
;
A
#
# COMPACT_ATOMS: atom_id res chain seq x y z
N MET A 1 -14.43 -4.60 2.47
CA MET A 1 -15.67 -4.42 3.25
C MET A 1 -16.42 -3.15 2.87
N GLY A 2 -15.82 -1.96 2.98
CA GLY A 2 -16.50 -0.70 2.63
C GLY A 2 -17.15 -0.67 1.24
N ARG A 3 -16.44 -1.13 0.19
CA ARG A 3 -17.04 -1.19 -1.15
C ARG A 3 -18.19 -2.19 -1.29
N ARG A 4 -18.20 -3.30 -0.55
CA ARG A 4 -19.35 -4.23 -0.51
C ARG A 4 -20.57 -3.54 0.08
N ILE A 5 -20.39 -2.82 1.19
CA ILE A 5 -21.44 -2.01 1.82
C ILE A 5 -21.95 -0.93 0.84
N ASP A 6 -21.04 -0.35 0.06
CA ASP A 6 -21.37 0.61 -0.98
C ASP A 6 -22.02 0.00 -2.23
N GLY A 7 -22.19 -1.33 -2.30
CA GLY A 7 -22.75 -2.04 -3.47
C GLY A 7 -21.77 -2.22 -4.64
N ARG A 8 -20.48 -1.94 -4.42
CA ARG A 8 -19.37 -2.05 -5.40
C ARG A 8 -18.42 -3.19 -5.02
N GLU A 9 -18.97 -4.36 -4.73
CA GLU A 9 -18.20 -5.52 -4.31
C GLU A 9 -17.08 -5.90 -5.30
N ILE A 10 -15.96 -6.38 -4.77
CA ILE A 10 -14.77 -6.77 -5.52
C ILE A 10 -14.49 -8.24 -5.26
N GLU A 11 -14.34 -9.02 -6.33
CA GLU A 11 -14.07 -10.46 -6.27
C GLU A 11 -12.95 -10.87 -7.25
N GLY A 12 -12.59 -12.15 -7.24
CA GLY A 12 -11.70 -12.75 -8.23
C GLY A 12 -10.32 -12.08 -8.31
N GLN A 13 -9.88 -11.83 -9.54
CA GLN A 13 -8.54 -11.30 -9.84
C GLN A 13 -8.32 -9.90 -9.27
N GLU A 14 -9.36 -9.06 -9.23
CA GLU A 14 -9.27 -7.70 -8.71
C GLU A 14 -9.03 -7.71 -7.19
N LEU A 15 -9.72 -8.58 -6.46
CA LEU A 15 -9.47 -8.78 -5.03
C LEU A 15 -8.06 -9.32 -4.77
N ALA A 16 -7.58 -10.25 -5.61
CA ALA A 16 -6.22 -10.76 -5.51
C ALA A 16 -5.16 -9.65 -5.73
N ARG A 17 -5.38 -8.76 -6.72
CA ARG A 17 -4.52 -7.59 -6.97
C ARG A 17 -4.47 -6.64 -5.77
N LEU A 18 -5.61 -6.34 -5.16
CA LEU A 18 -5.66 -5.51 -3.95
C LEU A 18 -4.94 -6.16 -2.76
N ARG A 19 -5.07 -7.48 -2.57
CA ARG A 19 -4.36 -8.22 -1.52
C ARG A 19 -2.84 -8.15 -1.73
N GLN A 20 -2.38 -8.44 -2.93
CA GLN A 20 -0.96 -8.34 -3.28
C GLN A 20 -0.41 -6.91 -3.07
N ALA A 21 -1.19 -5.90 -3.47
CA ALA A 21 -0.82 -4.51 -3.23
C ALA A 21 -0.78 -4.16 -1.74
N ASN A 22 -1.70 -4.72 -0.94
CA ASN A 22 -1.69 -4.54 0.50
C ASN A 22 -0.45 -5.18 1.14
N ASP A 23 -0.04 -6.36 0.69
CA ASP A 23 1.19 -7.02 1.15
C ASP A 23 2.41 -6.14 0.85
N VAL A 24 2.51 -5.61 -0.37
CA VAL A 24 3.57 -4.66 -0.75
C VAL A 24 3.56 -3.40 0.13
N LEU A 25 2.38 -2.89 0.45
CA LEU A 25 2.22 -1.71 1.31
C LEU A 25 2.70 -2.00 2.74
N GLN A 26 2.41 -3.18 3.30
CA GLN A 26 2.93 -3.59 4.60
C GLN A 26 4.45 -3.75 4.57
N GLU A 27 4.98 -4.45 3.57
CA GLU A 27 6.43 -4.61 3.40
C GLU A 27 7.16 -3.28 3.21
N THR A 28 6.50 -2.30 2.61
CA THR A 28 7.04 -0.94 2.45
C THR A 28 7.16 -0.26 3.81
N ARG A 29 6.13 -0.36 4.65
CA ARG A 29 6.15 0.16 6.03
C ARG A 29 7.20 -0.54 6.87
N GLU A 30 7.34 -1.87 6.73
CA GLU A 30 8.35 -2.67 7.41
C GLU A 30 9.78 -2.33 7.01
N ALA A 31 10.00 -1.97 5.75
CA ALA A 31 11.30 -1.53 5.25
C ALA A 31 11.74 -0.17 5.82
N LEU A 32 10.82 0.58 6.45
CA LEU A 32 11.07 1.88 7.08
C LEU A 32 10.72 1.84 8.57
N PRO A 33 11.44 1.05 9.39
CA PRO A 33 11.04 0.72 10.76
C PRO A 33 11.06 1.89 11.75
N ILE A 34 11.78 2.98 11.45
CA ILE A 34 11.77 4.21 12.26
C ILE A 34 10.53 5.06 11.95
N GLY A 35 9.89 4.83 10.80
CA GLY A 35 8.61 5.42 10.43
C GLY A 35 8.73 6.77 9.72
N ARG A 36 7.61 7.51 9.74
CA ARG A 36 7.41 8.72 8.94
C ARG A 36 8.05 9.93 9.62
N GLY A 37 8.86 10.67 8.87
CA GLY A 37 9.63 11.81 9.38
C GLY A 37 8.79 13.04 9.71
N ASN A 38 7.55 13.11 9.20
CA ASN A 38 6.64 14.26 9.32
C ASN A 38 5.28 13.93 9.94
N VAL A 39 5.04 12.71 10.43
CA VAL A 39 3.75 12.34 11.05
C VAL A 39 3.87 12.40 12.57
N THR A 40 2.97 13.13 13.21
CA THR A 40 2.99 13.46 14.64
C THR A 40 3.08 12.24 15.56
N THR A 41 2.39 11.14 15.25
CA THR A 41 2.46 9.88 16.04
C THR A 41 3.83 9.21 15.98
N ASP A 42 4.45 9.19 14.81
CA ASP A 42 5.76 8.58 14.58
C ASP A 42 6.86 9.46 15.19
N ILE A 43 6.68 10.77 15.14
CA ILE A 43 7.56 11.74 15.81
C ILE A 43 7.48 11.57 17.32
N ALA A 44 6.28 11.53 17.90
CA ALA A 44 6.10 11.42 19.35
C ALA A 44 6.74 10.14 19.89
N SER A 45 6.47 9.01 19.24
CA SER A 45 6.94 7.70 19.68
C SER A 45 8.41 7.44 19.52
N SER A 46 9.01 7.96 18.45
CA SER A 46 10.44 7.87 18.22
C SER A 46 11.21 8.96 18.97
N ASN A 47 10.52 9.78 19.78
CA ASN A 47 11.08 10.97 20.43
C ASN A 47 11.82 11.89 19.43
N GLY A 48 11.21 12.08 18.26
CA GLY A 48 11.72 12.85 17.12
C GLY A 48 12.83 12.16 16.31
N ASN A 49 13.13 10.88 16.59
CA ASN A 49 14.17 10.16 15.85
C ASN A 49 13.78 9.90 14.38
N SER A 50 12.50 9.71 14.08
CA SER A 50 11.99 9.60 12.71
C SER A 50 12.31 10.86 11.90
N THR A 51 11.98 12.04 12.44
CA THR A 51 12.29 13.34 11.84
C THR A 51 13.79 13.51 11.60
N ARG A 52 14.62 13.26 12.62
CA ARG A 52 16.07 13.48 12.51
C ARG A 52 16.72 12.51 11.53
N THR A 53 16.28 11.25 11.51
CA THR A 53 16.84 10.23 10.61
C THR A 53 16.44 10.49 9.17
N TYR A 54 15.16 10.76 8.91
CA TYR A 54 14.68 11.20 7.60
C TYR A 54 15.44 12.44 7.09
N SER A 55 15.57 13.47 7.92
CA SER A 55 16.23 14.72 7.55
C SER A 55 17.72 14.49 7.24
N ALA A 56 18.39 13.66 8.05
CA ALA A 56 19.77 13.26 7.80
C ALA A 56 19.91 12.51 6.47
N ALA A 57 19.04 11.54 6.19
CA ALA A 57 19.00 10.80 4.93
C ALA A 57 18.85 11.73 3.72
N ARG A 58 17.96 12.73 3.81
CA ARG A 58 17.76 13.73 2.76
C ARG A 58 18.98 14.62 2.56
N VAL A 59 19.66 15.04 3.63
CA VAL A 59 20.92 15.79 3.55
C VAL A 59 22.00 14.95 2.85
N VAL A 60 22.15 13.67 3.22
CA VAL A 60 23.14 12.78 2.60
C VAL A 60 22.86 12.60 1.11
N ARG A 61 21.62 12.30 0.74
CA ARG A 61 21.18 12.16 -0.66
C ARG A 61 21.50 13.41 -1.48
N ASN A 62 21.16 14.60 -0.96
CA ASN A 62 21.41 15.87 -1.64
C ASN A 62 22.90 16.19 -1.75
N SER A 63 23.68 15.92 -0.70
CA SER A 63 25.12 16.25 -0.66
C SER A 63 25.95 15.46 -1.67
N ARG A 64 25.50 14.27 -2.05
CA ARG A 64 26.16 13.41 -3.05
C ARG A 64 25.56 13.51 -4.44
N LYS A 65 24.65 14.46 -4.69
CA LYS A 65 23.87 14.58 -5.94
C LYS A 65 23.17 13.27 -6.34
N LEU A 66 22.83 12.42 -5.36
CA LEU A 66 22.15 11.14 -5.60
C LEU A 66 20.66 11.30 -5.92
N ASN A 67 20.20 12.53 -6.22
CA ASN A 67 18.82 12.81 -6.61
C ASN A 67 18.52 12.42 -8.07
N ALA A 68 19.54 12.10 -8.87
CA ALA A 68 19.39 11.89 -10.31
C ALA A 68 18.63 10.60 -10.66
N LEU A 69 18.77 9.55 -9.84
CA LEU A 69 18.14 8.26 -10.08
C LEU A 69 17.06 7.97 -9.03
N PRO A 70 15.85 7.54 -9.45
CA PRO A 70 14.78 7.15 -8.54
C PRO A 70 15.20 6.09 -7.50
N LEU A 71 16.06 5.15 -7.89
CA LEU A 71 16.53 4.07 -7.02
C LEU A 71 17.24 4.56 -5.77
N HIS A 72 18.01 5.65 -5.84
CA HIS A 72 18.74 6.18 -4.70
C HIS A 72 17.78 6.67 -3.61
N ARG A 73 16.60 7.20 -3.98
CA ARG A 73 15.59 7.61 -3.00
C ARG A 73 15.10 6.41 -2.21
N ALA A 74 14.76 5.30 -2.89
CA ALA A 74 14.31 4.07 -2.24
C ALA A 74 15.43 3.45 -1.39
N ALA A 75 16.63 3.26 -1.96
CA ALA A 75 17.75 2.64 -1.25
C ALA A 75 18.17 3.42 0.00
N ILE A 76 18.30 4.75 -0.10
CA ILE A 76 18.69 5.58 1.04
C ILE A 76 17.59 5.60 2.11
N ALA A 77 16.31 5.58 1.72
CA ALA A 77 15.22 5.48 2.68
C ALA A 77 15.26 4.15 3.44
N GLU A 78 15.48 3.03 2.74
CA GLU A 78 15.65 1.70 3.35
C GLU A 78 16.87 1.65 4.28
N ILE A 79 18.03 2.20 3.88
CA ILE A 79 19.23 2.31 4.74
C ILE A 79 18.93 3.14 5.99
N ALA A 80 18.21 4.25 5.83
CA ALA A 80 17.85 5.13 6.93
C ALA A 80 16.78 4.52 7.84
N GLY A 81 15.95 3.63 7.30
CA GLY A 81 14.74 3.12 7.91
C GLY A 81 13.67 4.19 8.17
N ALA A 82 13.72 5.34 7.49
CA ALA A 82 12.80 6.46 7.70
C ALA A 82 12.52 7.23 6.40
N GLY A 83 11.33 7.82 6.27
CA GLY A 83 10.94 8.55 5.06
C GLY A 83 9.76 9.50 5.24
N ASN A 84 9.49 10.36 4.25
CA ASN A 84 8.19 11.01 4.08
C ASN A 84 7.45 10.37 2.88
N CYS A 85 6.32 10.93 2.45
CA CYS A 85 5.50 10.42 1.34
C CYS A 85 6.31 10.05 0.09
N GLY A 86 7.25 10.89 -0.33
CA GLY A 86 8.09 10.63 -1.50
C GLY A 86 9.05 9.44 -1.33
N GLU A 87 9.58 9.20 -0.13
CA GLU A 87 10.43 8.03 0.17
C GLU A 87 9.60 6.75 0.31
N HIS A 88 8.45 6.82 0.99
CA HIS A 88 7.50 5.69 1.09
C HIS A 88 6.99 5.27 -0.30
N SER A 89 6.60 6.24 -1.14
CA SER A 89 6.25 6.01 -2.55
C SER A 89 7.40 5.33 -3.30
N ALA A 90 8.63 5.82 -3.17
CA ALA A 90 9.75 5.24 -3.88
C ALA A 90 10.05 3.79 -3.48
N VAL A 91 9.99 3.46 -2.18
CA VAL A 91 10.16 2.09 -1.70
C VAL A 91 9.02 1.19 -2.19
N ALA A 92 7.77 1.64 -2.10
CA ALA A 92 6.61 0.89 -2.60
C ALA A 92 6.71 0.58 -4.09
N VAL A 93 7.11 1.55 -4.91
CA VAL A 93 7.27 1.35 -6.37
C VAL A 93 8.32 0.29 -6.69
N HIS A 94 9.45 0.28 -5.98
CA HIS A 94 10.46 -0.77 -6.19
C HIS A 94 9.96 -2.14 -5.72
N LYS A 95 9.21 -2.21 -4.63
CA LYS A 95 8.61 -3.48 -4.17
C LYS A 95 7.49 -3.97 -5.09
N LEU A 96 6.75 -3.08 -5.73
CA LEU A 96 5.82 -3.41 -6.81
C LEU A 96 6.56 -3.89 -8.06
N ALA A 97 7.65 -3.22 -8.44
CA ALA A 97 8.46 -3.56 -9.60
C ALA A 97 8.93 -5.02 -9.58
N ALA A 98 9.23 -5.56 -8.40
CA ALA A 98 9.62 -6.97 -8.21
C ALA A 98 8.50 -7.98 -8.49
N ARG A 99 7.27 -7.52 -8.70
CA ARG A 99 6.04 -8.33 -8.81
C ARG A 99 5.23 -8.02 -10.06
N LEU A 100 5.76 -7.19 -10.95
CA LEU A 100 5.06 -6.82 -12.18
C LEU A 100 4.90 -8.04 -13.09
N SER A 101 3.68 -8.25 -13.53
CA SER A 101 3.33 -9.13 -14.64
C SER A 101 3.28 -8.34 -15.95
N ASP A 102 3.21 -9.04 -17.07
CA ASP A 102 3.06 -8.39 -18.39
C ASP A 102 1.82 -7.47 -18.43
N GLY A 103 1.99 -6.28 -19.03
CA GLY A 103 0.95 -5.25 -19.07
C GLY A 103 0.77 -4.46 -17.76
N GLN A 104 1.52 -4.76 -16.70
CA GLN A 104 1.51 -3.99 -15.46
C GLN A 104 2.64 -2.96 -15.40
N GLU A 105 2.32 -1.83 -14.78
CA GLU A 105 3.28 -0.75 -14.53
C GLU A 105 3.18 -0.27 -13.07
N ALA A 106 4.33 -0.07 -12.43
CA ALA A 106 4.45 0.53 -11.11
C ALA A 106 4.86 2.01 -11.25
N HIS A 107 4.07 2.94 -10.74
CA HIS A 107 4.30 4.37 -10.86
C HIS A 107 4.55 5.02 -9.50
N SER A 108 5.56 5.88 -9.42
CA SER A 108 5.70 6.84 -8.33
C SER A 108 4.91 8.08 -8.71
N VAL A 109 3.78 8.30 -8.06
CA VAL A 109 2.85 9.38 -8.39
C VAL A 109 2.89 10.46 -7.32
N PHE A 110 2.74 11.70 -7.77
CA PHE A 110 2.77 12.89 -6.92
C PHE A 110 1.62 13.82 -7.26
N ASN A 111 0.87 14.23 -6.24
CA ASN A 111 -0.10 15.32 -6.33
C ASN A 111 0.57 16.66 -6.06
N ARG A 112 0.76 17.46 -7.12
CA ARG A 112 1.48 18.74 -7.07
C ARG A 112 0.72 19.83 -6.31
N SER A 113 -0.62 19.76 -6.22
CA SER A 113 -1.41 20.79 -5.53
C SER A 113 -1.36 20.65 -4.00
N VAL A 114 -1.16 19.42 -3.50
CA VAL A 114 -1.16 19.12 -2.06
C VAL A 114 0.19 18.62 -1.52
N ASP A 115 1.24 18.56 -2.35
CA ASP A 115 2.60 18.15 -1.97
C ASP A 115 2.63 16.73 -1.36
N HIS A 116 1.92 15.79 -1.97
CA HIS A 116 1.79 14.39 -1.49
C HIS A 116 2.13 13.37 -2.57
N GLY A 117 2.75 12.26 -2.19
CA GLY A 117 3.17 11.21 -3.12
C GLY A 117 2.87 9.80 -2.61
N TRP A 118 2.51 8.91 -3.54
CA TRP A 118 2.14 7.52 -3.29
C TRP A 118 2.60 6.63 -4.47
N ALA A 119 2.42 5.31 -4.35
CA ALA A 119 2.69 4.38 -5.44
C ALA A 119 1.39 3.90 -6.09
N GLU A 120 1.42 3.67 -7.40
CA GLU A 120 0.28 3.10 -8.13
C GLU A 120 0.69 1.86 -8.92
N LEU A 121 -0.18 0.84 -8.89
CA LEU A 121 -0.13 -0.28 -9.81
C LEU A 121 -1.20 -0.07 -10.89
N ARG A 122 -0.73 0.17 -12.11
CA ARG A 122 -1.57 0.32 -13.30
C ARG A 122 -1.49 -0.94 -14.13
N THR A 123 -2.58 -1.28 -14.81
CA THR A 123 -2.63 -2.45 -15.69
C THR A 123 -3.29 -2.04 -16.98
N SER A 124 -2.54 -2.18 -18.06
CA SER A 124 -3.03 -2.04 -19.42
C SER A 124 -3.57 -3.41 -19.83
N ASP A 125 -4.89 -3.52 -20.00
CA ASP A 125 -5.51 -4.74 -20.49
C ASP A 125 -5.26 -4.88 -22.01
N PRO A 126 -4.77 -6.03 -22.50
CA PRO A 126 -4.65 -6.30 -23.94
C PRO A 126 -5.96 -6.13 -24.71
N ASP A 127 -7.11 -6.36 -24.05
CA ASP A 127 -8.45 -6.20 -24.63
C ASP A 127 -8.94 -4.74 -24.62
N GLY A 128 -8.13 -3.79 -24.15
CA GLY A 128 -8.47 -2.37 -24.07
C GLY A 128 -9.44 -1.99 -22.94
N ARG A 129 -9.77 -2.92 -22.04
CA ARG A 129 -10.58 -2.64 -20.85
C ARG A 129 -9.72 -1.99 -19.77
N ALA A 130 -10.01 -0.73 -19.42
CA ALA A 130 -9.29 -0.06 -18.35
C ALA A 130 -9.54 -0.77 -17.01
N GLN A 131 -8.51 -1.41 -16.44
CA GLN A 131 -8.63 -1.94 -15.10
C GLN A 131 -8.44 -0.83 -14.05
N PRO A 132 -9.12 -0.91 -12.90
CA PRO A 132 -8.94 0.05 -11.83
C PRO A 132 -7.46 0.16 -11.43
N THR A 133 -7.01 1.40 -11.27
CA THR A 133 -5.68 1.68 -10.72
C THR A 133 -5.70 1.38 -9.23
N VAL A 134 -4.73 0.59 -8.78
CA VAL A 134 -4.54 0.29 -7.36
C VAL A 134 -3.53 1.27 -6.77
N VAL A 135 -3.88 1.86 -5.63
CA VAL A 135 -3.11 2.87 -4.91
C VAL A 135 -2.52 2.25 -3.65
N LEU A 136 -1.22 2.46 -3.47
CA LEU A 136 -0.46 2.10 -2.29
C LEU A 136 0.11 3.37 -1.67
N ASP A 137 -0.59 3.91 -0.68
CA ASP A 137 -0.09 5.01 0.13
C ASP A 137 0.48 4.47 1.44
N ALA A 138 1.75 4.06 1.40
CA ALA A 138 2.45 3.56 2.57
C ALA A 138 2.78 4.66 3.60
N TRP A 139 2.59 5.94 3.25
CA TRP A 139 2.72 7.06 4.18
C TRP A 139 1.39 7.36 4.88
N GLY A 140 0.28 7.27 4.16
CA GLY A 140 -1.08 7.38 4.68
C GLY A 140 -1.49 6.18 5.55
N GLU A 141 -2.59 6.36 6.28
CA GLU A 141 -3.25 5.30 7.04
C GLU A 141 -4.22 4.51 6.16
N GLY A 142 -4.33 3.22 6.45
CA GLY A 142 -5.26 2.32 5.76
C GLY A 142 -4.59 1.34 4.77
N PRO A 143 -5.42 0.54 4.07
CA PRO A 143 -4.96 -0.49 3.15
C PRO A 143 -4.66 0.06 1.76
N ALA A 144 -4.20 -0.81 0.86
CA ALA A 144 -4.25 -0.53 -0.57
C ALA A 144 -5.72 -0.42 -1.02
N ILE A 145 -6.00 0.53 -1.92
CA ILE A 145 -7.35 0.88 -2.37
C ILE A 145 -7.37 1.13 -3.87
N HIS A 146 -8.56 1.24 -4.48
CA HIS A 146 -8.66 1.78 -5.83
C HIS A 146 -8.50 3.29 -5.83
N ALA A 147 -7.96 3.83 -6.92
CA ALA A 147 -7.76 5.26 -7.10
C ALA A 147 -9.03 6.08 -6.85
N GLU A 148 -10.19 5.60 -7.33
CA GLU A 148 -11.50 6.24 -7.15
C GLU A 148 -11.97 6.37 -5.69
N ASP A 149 -11.44 5.56 -4.77
CA ASP A 149 -11.77 5.65 -3.34
C ASP A 149 -10.66 6.41 -2.57
N GLY A 150 -9.66 6.94 -3.27
CA GLY A 150 -8.46 7.51 -2.69
C GLY A 150 -8.50 9.04 -2.58
N ARG A 151 -8.23 9.54 -1.38
CA ARG A 151 -8.23 10.97 -1.03
C ARG A 151 -7.38 11.84 -1.96
N TYR A 152 -6.25 11.30 -2.42
CA TYR A 152 -5.26 12.03 -3.23
C TYR A 152 -5.12 11.50 -4.64
N ALA A 153 -5.78 10.38 -4.94
CA ALA A 153 -5.60 9.61 -6.16
C ALA A 153 -6.87 9.50 -7.00
N SER A 154 -8.01 10.06 -6.54
CA SER A 154 -9.26 10.07 -7.28
C SER A 154 -9.05 10.53 -8.73
N PRO A 155 -9.68 9.86 -9.72
CA PRO A 155 -9.71 10.31 -11.11
C PRO A 155 -10.27 11.72 -11.30
N ASP A 156 -11.05 12.23 -10.35
CA ASP A 156 -11.60 13.59 -10.37
C ASP A 156 -10.52 14.66 -10.17
N ILE A 157 -9.34 14.27 -9.65
CA ILE A 157 -8.20 15.16 -9.52
C ILE A 157 -7.62 15.41 -10.92
N PRO A 158 -7.45 16.67 -11.32
CA PRO A 158 -6.93 17.01 -12.64
C PRO A 158 -5.60 16.31 -12.96
N PRO A 159 -5.40 15.75 -14.17
CA PRO A 159 -4.18 15.02 -14.54
C PRO A 159 -2.88 15.82 -14.38
N GLU A 160 -2.94 17.14 -14.55
CA GLU A 160 -1.81 18.05 -14.32
C GLU A 160 -1.37 18.12 -12.84
N HIS A 161 -2.26 17.74 -11.92
CA HIS A 161 -1.94 17.64 -10.51
C HIS A 161 -1.44 16.24 -10.16
N ARG A 162 -1.98 15.18 -10.77
CA ARG A 162 -1.58 13.77 -10.54
C ARG A 162 -0.51 13.32 -11.54
N VAL A 163 0.74 13.65 -11.23
CA VAL A 163 1.88 13.41 -12.14
C VAL A 163 2.66 12.16 -11.74
N SER A 164 2.95 11.30 -12.71
CA SER A 164 3.91 10.19 -12.54
C SER A 164 5.33 10.74 -12.64
N ASP A 165 6.08 10.72 -11.54
CA ASP A 165 7.48 11.17 -11.52
C ASP A 165 8.39 10.18 -12.28
N TYR A 166 8.14 8.87 -12.11
CA TYR A 166 8.78 7.79 -12.85
C TYR A 166 7.93 6.51 -12.75
N SER A 167 8.22 5.54 -13.62
CA SER A 167 7.55 4.24 -13.62
C SER A 167 8.49 3.10 -13.99
N TYR A 168 8.07 1.88 -13.66
CA TYR A 168 8.66 0.63 -14.12
C TYR A 168 7.59 -0.23 -14.78
N ASP A 169 7.96 -0.86 -15.88
CA ASP A 169 7.26 -1.97 -16.51
C ASP A 169 8.07 -3.28 -16.29
N ALA A 170 7.58 -4.40 -16.79
CA ALA A 170 8.27 -5.69 -16.69
C ALA A 170 9.71 -5.66 -17.27
N ARG A 171 9.97 -4.81 -18.27
CA ARG A 171 11.28 -4.71 -18.95
C ARG A 171 12.30 -3.88 -18.16
N THR A 172 11.84 -2.83 -17.50
CA THR A 172 12.67 -1.85 -16.80
C THR A 172 12.82 -2.15 -15.31
N ALA A 173 11.91 -2.96 -14.74
CA ALA A 173 11.94 -3.38 -13.34
C ALA A 173 13.23 -4.13 -12.96
N ALA A 174 13.59 -5.20 -13.69
CA ALA A 174 14.73 -6.03 -13.31
C ALA A 174 16.07 -5.28 -13.31
N PRO A 175 16.40 -4.43 -14.31
CA PRO A 175 17.58 -3.57 -14.23
C PRO A 175 17.56 -2.62 -13.02
N ALA A 176 16.45 -1.94 -12.75
CA ALA A 176 16.35 -0.99 -11.65
C ALA A 176 16.51 -1.66 -10.27
N LEU A 177 15.96 -2.86 -10.10
CA LEU A 177 16.10 -3.65 -8.87
C LEU A 177 17.53 -4.10 -8.63
N ARG A 178 18.22 -4.55 -9.68
CA ARG A 178 19.64 -4.92 -9.61
C ARG A 178 20.50 -3.71 -9.25
N GLU A 179 20.30 -2.58 -9.91
CA GLU A 179 21.06 -1.36 -9.64
C GLU A 179 20.80 -0.85 -8.20
N LYS A 180 19.56 -0.96 -7.68
CA LYS A 180 19.26 -0.69 -6.26
C LYS A 180 20.01 -1.64 -5.31
N ALA A 181 20.07 -2.92 -5.65
CA ALA A 181 20.75 -3.93 -4.84
C ALA A 181 22.28 -3.73 -4.84
N GLU A 182 22.86 -3.43 -6.00
CA GLU A 182 24.28 -3.07 -6.15
C GLU A 182 24.61 -1.82 -5.33
N PHE A 183 23.79 -0.77 -5.40
CA PHE A 183 23.97 0.43 -4.58
C PHE A 183 23.96 0.11 -3.08
N HIS A 184 23.03 -0.75 -2.63
CA HIS A 184 22.99 -1.20 -1.24
C HIS A 184 24.27 -1.94 -0.85
N ALA A 185 24.73 -2.88 -1.68
CA ALA A 185 25.92 -3.69 -1.40
C ALA A 185 27.21 -2.84 -1.38
N GLU A 186 27.35 -1.90 -2.31
CA GLU A 186 28.59 -1.12 -2.48
C GLU A 186 28.64 0.11 -1.57
N HIS A 187 27.49 0.69 -1.22
CA HIS A 187 27.42 2.00 -0.56
C HIS A 187 26.61 2.01 0.73
N GLY A 188 25.91 0.93 1.07
CA GLY A 188 25.01 0.83 2.23
C GLY A 188 25.66 1.30 3.53
N ASP A 189 26.77 0.67 3.91
CA ASP A 189 27.48 0.98 5.16
C ASP A 189 27.99 2.42 5.21
N ALA A 190 28.59 2.89 4.12
CA ALA A 190 29.15 4.23 4.03
C ALA A 190 28.05 5.31 4.09
N VAL A 191 26.91 5.07 3.44
CA VAL A 191 25.73 5.93 3.50
C VAL A 191 25.13 5.92 4.90
N GLY A 192 24.92 4.74 5.50
CA GLY A 192 24.39 4.58 6.85
C GLY A 192 25.23 5.30 7.90
N ALA A 193 26.54 5.08 7.89
CA ALA A 193 27.48 5.77 8.79
C ALA A 193 27.39 7.31 8.65
N ARG A 194 27.22 7.80 7.41
CA ARG A 194 27.08 9.25 7.17
C ARG A 194 25.74 9.78 7.66
N ILE A 195 24.64 9.05 7.46
CA ILE A 195 23.32 9.40 8.00
C ILE A 195 23.40 9.53 9.51
N ASP A 196 24.04 8.57 10.18
CA ASP A 196 24.22 8.60 11.63
C ASP A 196 25.00 9.83 12.12
N VAL A 197 26.07 10.21 11.43
CA VAL A 197 26.84 11.42 11.73
C VAL A 197 25.97 12.68 11.60
N VAL A 198 25.22 12.80 10.51
CA VAL A 198 24.33 13.96 10.29
C VAL A 198 23.20 13.98 11.31
N ARG A 199 22.57 12.83 11.60
CA ARG A 199 21.51 12.68 12.60
C ARG A 199 21.96 13.15 13.98
N LYS A 200 23.14 12.73 14.43
CA LYS A 200 23.73 13.17 15.71
C LYS A 200 23.91 14.69 15.76
N ARG A 201 24.39 15.30 14.67
CA ARG A 201 24.53 16.77 14.56
C ARG A 201 23.17 17.47 14.62
N LEU A 202 22.15 16.97 13.91
CA LEU A 202 20.80 17.53 13.97
C LEU A 202 20.21 17.49 15.38
N SER A 203 20.52 16.44 16.15
CA SER A 203 20.10 16.33 17.56
C SER A 203 20.74 17.42 18.43
N VAL A 204 22.05 17.65 18.29
CA VAL A 204 22.78 18.68 19.04
C VAL A 204 22.26 20.09 18.72
N LEU A 205 21.91 20.33 17.46
CA LEU A 205 21.36 21.61 17.00
C LEU A 205 19.89 21.82 17.37
N GLY A 206 19.24 20.86 18.04
CA GLY A 206 17.82 20.96 18.40
C GLY A 206 16.90 21.05 17.18
N PHE A 207 17.26 20.41 16.06
CA PHE A 207 16.48 20.46 14.83
C PHE A 207 15.05 19.97 15.06
N LYS A 208 14.08 20.76 14.58
CA LYS A 208 12.66 20.42 14.53
C LYS A 208 12.14 20.61 13.12
N GLN A 209 11.26 19.72 12.68
CA GLN A 209 10.61 19.88 11.38
C GLN A 209 9.44 20.83 11.48
N THR A 210 9.29 21.69 10.47
CA THR A 210 8.28 22.75 10.45
C THR A 210 6.94 22.28 9.90
N LYS A 211 6.95 21.28 9.01
CA LYS A 211 5.73 20.66 8.46
C LYS A 211 5.52 19.30 9.10
N THR A 212 4.52 19.21 9.97
CA THR A 212 4.07 17.99 10.62
C THR A 212 2.60 17.74 10.34
N PHE A 213 2.21 16.49 10.21
CA PHE A 213 0.86 16.07 9.86
C PHE A 213 0.29 15.13 10.92
N ALA A 214 -1.02 15.18 11.13
CA ALA A 214 -1.72 14.10 11.81
C ALA A 214 -1.62 12.80 10.97
N PRO A 215 -1.83 11.62 11.56
CA PRO A 215 -2.08 10.41 10.77
C PRO A 215 -3.24 10.66 9.82
N THR A 216 -2.97 10.58 8.52
CA THR A 216 -3.95 10.96 7.48
C THR A 216 -4.43 9.70 6.76
N PRO A 217 -5.74 9.42 6.72
CA PRO A 217 -6.29 8.33 5.94
C PRO A 217 -6.00 8.48 4.44
N ALA A 218 -5.61 7.39 3.79
CA ALA A 218 -5.50 7.30 2.34
C ALA A 218 -6.88 7.30 1.65
N ILE A 219 -7.92 6.87 2.38
CA ILE A 219 -9.30 6.79 1.92
C ILE A 219 -9.92 8.18 1.82
N ASP A 220 -10.66 8.41 0.75
CA ASP A 220 -11.43 9.62 0.53
C ASP A 220 -12.54 9.81 1.60
N PRO A 221 -12.66 11.00 2.23
CA PRO A 221 -13.68 11.26 3.24
C PRO A 221 -15.11 11.01 2.74
N ASP A 222 -15.45 11.37 1.50
CA ASP A 222 -16.81 11.24 0.98
C ASP A 222 -17.15 9.76 0.80
N PHE A 223 -16.19 8.94 0.37
CA PHE A 223 -16.39 7.49 0.33
C PHE A 223 -16.58 6.92 1.75
N ALA A 224 -15.76 7.34 2.71
CA ALA A 224 -15.89 6.89 4.10
C ALA A 224 -17.25 7.28 4.71
N ASP A 225 -17.75 8.47 4.39
CA ASP A 225 -19.04 8.97 4.87
C ASP A 225 -20.21 8.24 4.21
N ARG A 226 -20.17 7.99 2.89
CA ARG A 226 -21.19 7.16 2.20
C ARG A 226 -21.26 5.74 2.76
N VAL A 227 -20.12 5.13 3.05
CA VAL A 227 -20.09 3.80 3.67
C VAL A 227 -20.70 3.85 5.07
N ARG A 228 -20.39 4.90 5.85
CA ARG A 228 -20.95 5.07 7.20
C ARG A 228 -22.46 5.24 7.17
N GLU A 229 -22.97 6.12 6.32
CA GLU A 229 -24.41 6.34 6.13
C GLU A 229 -25.13 5.05 5.75
N LYS A 230 -24.59 4.27 4.80
CA LYS A 230 -25.16 2.97 4.43
C LYS A 230 -25.10 1.94 5.56
N MET A 231 -24.06 1.97 6.41
CA MET A 231 -24.01 1.12 7.60
C MET A 231 -25.07 1.53 8.62
N ASP A 232 -25.28 2.82 8.81
CA ASP A 232 -26.30 3.37 9.70
C ASP A 232 -27.71 3.05 9.20
N ASP A 233 -27.96 3.14 7.89
CA ASP A 233 -29.24 2.73 7.27
C ASP A 233 -29.51 1.24 7.43
N LEU A 234 -28.50 0.39 7.18
CA LEU A 234 -28.61 -1.06 7.39
C LEU A 234 -28.88 -1.37 8.86
N HIS A 235 -28.28 -0.61 9.77
CA HIS A 235 -28.53 -0.69 11.19
C HIS A 235 -29.97 -0.30 11.52
N ASP A 236 -30.45 0.85 11.07
CA ASP A 236 -31.82 1.31 11.29
C ASP A 236 -32.86 0.34 10.72
N MET A 237 -32.63 -0.22 9.53
CA MET A 237 -33.49 -1.27 8.97
C MET A 237 -33.50 -2.53 9.83
N THR A 238 -32.36 -2.95 10.40
CA THR A 238 -32.34 -4.08 11.33
C THR A 238 -33.03 -3.74 12.67
N MET A 239 -32.90 -2.50 13.15
CA MET A 239 -33.58 -1.99 14.35
C MET A 239 -35.10 -1.95 14.19
N PHE A 240 -35.60 -1.45 13.06
CA PHE A 240 -37.05 -1.45 12.76
C PHE A 240 -37.62 -2.87 12.66
N SER A 241 -36.80 -3.86 12.30
CA SER A 241 -37.20 -5.27 12.26
C SER A 241 -37.16 -5.99 13.62
N MET A 242 -36.41 -5.45 14.59
CA MET A 242 -36.13 -6.09 15.88
C MET A 242 -36.24 -5.06 17.00
N ASN A 243 -37.43 -4.96 17.60
CA ASN A 243 -37.67 -4.12 18.76
C ASN A 243 -37.11 -4.82 20.03
N LEU A 244 -35.78 -4.77 20.22
CA LEU A 244 -35.07 -5.43 21.32
C LEU A 244 -34.16 -4.43 22.06
N PRO A 245 -34.33 -4.23 23.38
CA PRO A 245 -33.48 -3.35 24.20
C PRO A 245 -31.98 -3.70 24.21
N ALA A 246 -31.61 -4.93 23.83
CA ALA A 246 -30.22 -5.38 23.75
C ALA A 246 -29.41 -4.72 22.61
N LEU A 247 -30.08 -4.11 21.63
CA LEU A 247 -29.47 -3.48 20.46
C LEU A 247 -28.88 -2.08 20.72
N GLU A 248 -29.14 -1.46 21.89
CA GLU A 248 -28.50 -0.17 22.24
C GLU A 248 -27.00 -0.32 22.54
N SER A 249 -26.54 -1.53 22.86
CA SER A 249 -25.12 -1.76 23.10
C SER A 249 -24.34 -1.84 21.78
N ALA A 250 -23.23 -1.09 21.69
CA ALA A 250 -22.33 -1.12 20.53
C ALA A 250 -21.78 -2.54 20.27
N ASP A 251 -21.54 -3.30 21.33
CA ASP A 251 -21.01 -4.67 21.24
C ASP A 251 -22.01 -5.61 20.55
N PHE A 252 -23.29 -5.54 20.91
CA PHE A 252 -24.32 -6.36 20.27
C PHE A 252 -24.52 -5.98 18.79
N ARG A 253 -24.39 -4.70 18.45
CA ARG A 253 -24.47 -4.23 17.05
C ARG A 253 -23.32 -4.77 16.20
N ASN A 254 -22.10 -4.72 16.73
CA ASN A 254 -20.93 -5.27 16.05
C ASN A 254 -21.02 -6.80 15.90
N ASP A 255 -21.55 -7.51 16.91
CA ASP A 255 -21.79 -8.95 16.82
C ASP A 255 -22.85 -9.31 15.77
N LEU A 256 -23.93 -8.53 15.65
CA LEU A 256 -24.97 -8.75 14.66
C LEU A 256 -24.44 -8.53 13.23
N LEU A 257 -23.66 -7.46 13.03
CA LEU A 257 -22.99 -7.18 11.77
C LEU A 257 -21.99 -8.28 11.40
N ALA A 258 -21.16 -8.73 12.35
CA ALA A 258 -20.22 -9.83 12.14
C ALA A 258 -20.96 -11.13 11.79
N THR A 259 -22.07 -11.43 12.47
CA THR A 259 -22.93 -12.61 12.18
C THR A 259 -23.50 -12.52 10.76
N SER A 260 -24.02 -11.36 10.37
CA SER A 260 -24.56 -11.10 9.02
C SER A 260 -23.51 -11.34 7.93
N VAL A 261 -22.30 -10.80 8.12
CA VAL A 261 -21.18 -10.97 7.18
C VAL A 261 -20.75 -12.44 7.08
N LEU A 262 -20.62 -13.15 8.20
CA LEU A 262 -20.26 -14.56 8.23
C LEU A 262 -21.31 -15.44 7.52
N ARG A 263 -22.60 -15.13 7.70
CA ARG A 263 -23.69 -15.83 6.98
C ARG A 263 -23.67 -15.59 5.48
N GLN A 264 -23.37 -14.37 5.04
CA GLN A 264 -23.18 -14.08 3.62
C GLN A 264 -21.96 -14.80 3.04
N MET A 265 -20.97 -15.12 3.87
CA MET A 265 -19.80 -15.93 3.50
C MET A 265 -20.07 -17.45 3.52
N GLY A 266 -21.31 -17.87 3.73
CA GLY A 266 -21.70 -19.29 3.71
C GLY A 266 -21.59 -20.00 5.06
N ALA A 267 -21.24 -19.29 6.14
CA ALA A 267 -21.27 -19.89 7.48
C ALA A 267 -22.71 -20.21 7.89
N SER A 268 -22.89 -21.36 8.54
CA SER A 268 -24.17 -21.68 9.18
C SER A 268 -24.47 -20.67 10.29
N VAL A 269 -25.74 -20.53 10.66
CA VAL A 269 -26.17 -19.63 11.75
C VAL A 269 -25.39 -19.90 13.04
N ARG A 270 -25.10 -21.16 13.34
CA ARG A 270 -24.39 -21.55 14.56
C ARG A 270 -22.92 -21.14 14.53
N GLU A 271 -22.25 -21.30 13.38
CA GLU A 271 -20.86 -20.87 13.18
C GLU A 271 -20.73 -19.35 13.18
N ALA A 272 -21.65 -18.66 12.48
CA ALA A 272 -21.69 -17.22 12.41
C ALA A 272 -21.88 -16.57 13.79
N VAL A 273 -22.81 -17.06 14.60
CA VAL A 273 -23.05 -16.56 15.96
C VAL A 273 -21.88 -16.88 16.90
N GLY A 274 -21.21 -18.03 16.71
CA GLY A 274 -20.05 -18.42 17.50
C GLY A 274 -18.79 -17.57 17.22
N ALA A 275 -18.56 -17.21 15.96
CA ALA A 275 -17.39 -16.43 15.54
C ALA A 275 -17.62 -14.91 15.54
N ALA A 276 -18.88 -14.45 15.54
CA ALA A 276 -19.23 -13.03 15.47
C ALA A 276 -18.60 -12.18 16.56
N ARG A 277 -18.62 -12.66 17.82
CA ARG A 277 -18.01 -11.95 18.96
C ARG A 277 -16.51 -11.73 18.79
N GLU A 278 -15.82 -12.73 18.27
CA GLU A 278 -14.38 -12.64 18.08
C GLU A 278 -14.04 -11.72 16.90
N VAL A 279 -14.78 -11.83 15.79
CA VAL A 279 -14.63 -10.94 14.63
C VAL A 279 -14.96 -9.49 15.00
N SER A 280 -16.01 -9.27 15.78
CA SER A 280 -16.46 -7.98 16.30
C SER A 280 -15.42 -7.35 17.23
N ARG A 281 -14.91 -8.13 18.20
CA ARG A 281 -13.83 -7.74 19.12
C ARG A 281 -12.55 -7.38 18.37
N VAL A 282 -12.16 -8.19 17.40
CA VAL A 282 -10.98 -7.99 16.55
C VAL A 282 -11.16 -6.75 15.67
N ALA A 283 -12.31 -6.59 15.01
CA ALA A 283 -12.59 -5.43 14.17
C ALA A 283 -12.61 -4.13 14.99
N GLY A 284 -13.17 -4.15 16.20
CA GLY A 284 -13.11 -3.04 17.14
C GLY A 284 -11.68 -2.73 17.59
N ALA A 285 -10.87 -3.76 17.85
CA ALA A 285 -9.45 -3.60 18.16
C ALA A 285 -8.66 -3.04 16.97
N LEU A 286 -8.93 -3.47 15.73
CA LEU A 286 -8.30 -2.94 14.51
C LEU A 286 -8.75 -1.51 14.17
N ALA A 287 -10.02 -1.17 14.43
CA ALA A 287 -10.54 0.19 14.21
C ALA A 287 -10.00 1.19 15.24
N SER A 288 -9.70 0.72 16.45
CA SER A 288 -9.18 1.54 17.55
C SER A 288 -7.64 1.55 17.61
N ALA A 289 -6.98 0.52 17.06
CA ALA A 289 -5.54 0.47 16.96
C ALA A 289 -5.07 1.44 15.86
N PRO A 290 -4.03 2.25 16.11
CA PRO A 290 -3.36 2.95 15.04
C PRO A 290 -2.85 1.90 14.04
N GLN A 291 -3.29 1.98 12.79
CA GLN A 291 -2.93 1.04 11.72
C GLN A 291 -1.43 1.16 11.36
N ASN A 292 -0.80 2.29 11.74
CA ASN A 292 0.63 2.45 11.91
C ASN A 292 0.94 2.75 13.39
N PRO A 293 0.99 1.74 14.27
CA PRO A 293 1.25 2.00 15.65
C PRO A 293 2.72 2.43 15.80
N PRO A 294 2.99 3.47 16.57
CA PRO A 294 4.34 3.81 16.95
C PRO A 294 5.05 2.62 17.63
N ARG A 295 6.14 2.10 17.04
CA ARG A 295 6.86 0.95 17.62
C ARG A 295 7.61 1.37 18.90
N ALA A 296 7.06 1.07 20.06
CA ALA A 296 7.85 0.80 21.27
C ALA A 296 8.30 -0.67 21.25
N HIS A 297 9.44 -0.96 21.89
CA HIS A 297 10.13 -2.25 22.10
C HIS A 297 9.29 -3.56 22.01
N PRO A 298 9.89 -4.70 21.61
CA PRO A 298 9.28 -5.82 20.84
C PRO A 298 8.14 -6.62 21.49
N ALA A 299 7.66 -6.28 22.69
CA ALA A 299 6.63 -7.04 23.40
C ALA A 299 5.19 -6.88 22.83
N PRO A 300 4.70 -5.69 22.41
CA PRO A 300 3.31 -5.54 21.95
C PRO A 300 3.06 -5.97 20.49
N GLN A 301 4.13 -6.17 19.71
CA GLN A 301 4.02 -6.55 18.30
C GLN A 301 3.81 -8.04 18.07
N ALA A 302 4.37 -8.89 18.93
CA ALA A 302 4.02 -10.30 18.94
C ALA A 302 2.51 -10.44 19.12
N GLU A 303 1.92 -9.69 20.06
CA GLU A 303 0.48 -9.76 20.34
C GLU A 303 -0.40 -9.24 19.19
N ALA A 304 -0.08 -8.10 18.57
CA ALA A 304 -0.88 -7.57 17.45
C ALA A 304 -0.75 -8.42 16.17
N THR A 305 0.46 -8.90 15.85
CA THR A 305 0.70 -9.80 14.72
C THR A 305 0.12 -11.18 14.98
N ASP A 306 0.15 -11.68 16.21
CA ASP A 306 -0.48 -12.93 16.61
C ASP A 306 -2.01 -12.80 16.60
N ILE A 307 -2.59 -11.65 16.98
CA ILE A 307 -4.03 -11.39 16.81
C ILE A 307 -4.40 -11.39 15.33
N GLN A 308 -3.65 -10.69 14.47
CA GLN A 308 -3.93 -10.65 13.04
C GLN A 308 -3.76 -12.02 12.36
N ARG A 309 -2.73 -12.79 12.76
CA ARG A 309 -2.49 -14.16 12.29
C ARG A 309 -3.56 -15.12 12.82
N SER A 310 -3.95 -15.01 14.09
CA SER A 310 -5.03 -15.79 14.70
C SER A 310 -6.34 -15.55 13.97
N VAL A 311 -6.64 -14.32 13.57
CA VAL A 311 -7.85 -13.97 12.82
C VAL A 311 -7.83 -14.60 11.43
N GLN A 312 -6.70 -14.50 10.72
CA GLN A 312 -6.56 -15.16 9.41
C GLN A 312 -6.67 -16.68 9.53
N GLN A 313 -6.09 -17.27 10.57
CA GLN A 313 -6.13 -18.71 10.80
C GLN A 313 -7.52 -19.20 11.21
N THR A 314 -8.22 -18.51 12.11
CA THR A 314 -9.62 -18.81 12.45
C THR A 314 -10.54 -18.68 11.24
N LEU A 315 -10.31 -17.69 10.36
CA LEU A 315 -11.05 -17.57 9.10
C LEU A 315 -10.72 -18.71 8.12
N LEU A 316 -9.48 -19.18 8.06
CA LEU A 316 -9.08 -20.33 7.23
C LEU A 316 -9.64 -21.66 7.76
N GLU A 317 -9.72 -21.83 9.08
CA GLU A 317 -10.28 -23.03 9.73
C GLU A 317 -11.81 -23.09 9.61
N LEU A 318 -12.49 -21.94 9.59
CA LEU A 318 -13.94 -21.85 9.35
C LEU A 318 -14.32 -22.04 7.88
N PHE A 319 -13.38 -21.82 6.95
CA PHE A 319 -13.60 -21.94 5.51
C PHE A 319 -12.44 -22.69 4.83
N PRO A 320 -12.26 -24.00 5.10
CA PRO A 320 -11.24 -24.78 4.43
C PRO A 320 -11.52 -24.78 2.93
N SER A 321 -10.52 -24.42 2.13
CA SER A 321 -10.64 -24.46 0.67
C SER A 321 -10.91 -25.91 0.26
N SER A 322 -12.07 -26.18 -0.34
CA SER A 322 -12.37 -27.51 -0.89
C SER A 322 -11.28 -27.91 -1.88
N PRO A 323 -10.79 -29.17 -1.86
CA PRO A 323 -9.89 -29.65 -2.89
C PRO A 323 -10.68 -29.71 -4.21
N SER A 324 -10.23 -28.96 -5.21
CA SER A 324 -10.71 -29.09 -6.59
C SER A 324 -10.20 -30.42 -7.15
N GLY A 325 -10.88 -31.51 -6.79
CA GLY A 325 -10.78 -32.80 -7.44
C GLY A 325 -11.72 -32.83 -8.64
N GLY A 326 -11.13 -32.73 -9.83
CA GLY A 326 -11.79 -32.97 -11.10
C GLY A 326 -10.76 -33.58 -12.05
N GLU A 327 -10.51 -34.88 -11.86
CA GLU A 327 -9.79 -35.72 -12.81
C GLU A 327 -10.48 -35.60 -14.18
N VAL A 328 -9.73 -35.16 -15.20
CA VAL A 328 -10.12 -35.35 -16.60
C VAL A 328 -9.05 -36.22 -17.23
N GLU A 329 -9.50 -37.38 -17.66
CA GLU A 329 -8.73 -38.44 -18.30
C GLU A 329 -7.88 -37.94 -19.47
N ALA A 330 -6.63 -38.40 -19.49
CA ALA A 330 -5.73 -38.30 -20.63
C ALA A 330 -6.03 -39.42 -21.63
N GLY A 331 -6.18 -39.07 -22.91
CA GLY A 331 -6.16 -39.98 -24.04
C GLY A 331 -5.51 -39.31 -25.28
N PRO A 332 -4.70 -40.02 -26.09
CA PRO A 332 -3.63 -39.40 -26.87
C PRO A 332 -3.89 -39.34 -28.39
N SER A 333 -3.44 -38.27 -29.03
CA SER A 333 -3.11 -38.17 -30.46
C SER A 333 -2.64 -36.73 -30.71
N GLY A 334 -1.62 -36.37 -31.48
CA GLY A 334 -0.83 -37.04 -32.49
C GLY A 334 0.07 -35.97 -33.10
N THR A 335 1.29 -36.36 -33.42
CA THR A 335 2.35 -35.64 -34.12
C THR A 335 1.91 -34.72 -35.26
N ARG A 336 2.51 -33.52 -35.35
CA ARG A 336 3.08 -33.04 -36.62
C ARG A 336 4.08 -31.90 -36.45
N GLU A 337 5.28 -32.17 -36.93
CA GLU A 337 6.38 -31.23 -37.20
C GLU A 337 5.93 -30.08 -38.12
N ARG A 338 6.49 -28.88 -37.86
CA ARG A 338 7.11 -28.03 -38.88
C ARG A 338 7.76 -26.80 -38.25
N ASP A 339 9.09 -26.86 -38.15
CA ASP A 339 10.01 -25.73 -38.38
C ASP A 339 10.23 -25.63 -39.92
N PRO A 340 10.63 -24.49 -40.52
CA PRO A 340 11.83 -23.74 -40.11
C PRO A 340 11.85 -22.20 -40.30
N GLU A 341 12.83 -21.61 -39.62
CA GLU A 341 13.74 -20.51 -40.02
C GLU A 341 13.19 -19.26 -40.74
N SER A 342 13.46 -18.07 -40.15
CA SER A 342 14.37 -17.08 -40.75
C SER A 342 14.53 -15.82 -39.88
N ASP A 343 15.76 -15.58 -39.45
CA ASP A 343 16.57 -14.35 -39.56
C ASP A 343 16.15 -12.97 -39.00
N ALA A 344 17.22 -12.35 -38.45
CA ALA A 344 17.62 -10.94 -38.52
C ALA A 344 17.30 -10.00 -37.33
N GLU A 345 18.31 -9.88 -36.47
CA GLU A 345 19.07 -8.68 -36.09
C GLU A 345 18.45 -7.26 -36.05
N SER A 346 19.04 -6.46 -35.15
CA SER A 346 18.93 -5.01 -34.93
C SER A 346 17.73 -4.56 -34.09
N GLY A 347 17.80 -3.61 -33.16
CA GLY A 347 18.83 -2.68 -32.76
C GLY A 347 18.16 -1.52 -31.99
N ALA A 348 18.87 -1.00 -30.99
CA ALA A 348 18.71 0.33 -30.38
C ALA A 348 17.45 0.68 -29.54
N ARG A 349 17.74 0.88 -28.24
CA ARG A 349 17.59 2.14 -27.47
C ARG A 349 16.38 3.04 -27.79
N ASN A 350 15.52 3.25 -26.80
CA ASN A 350 14.88 4.55 -26.59
C ASN A 350 14.46 4.76 -25.13
N VAL A 351 15.29 5.51 -24.39
CA VAL A 351 14.93 6.21 -23.16
C VAL A 351 14.45 7.60 -23.60
N ARG A 352 13.15 7.91 -23.44
CA ARG A 352 12.64 9.28 -23.64
C ARG A 352 12.41 9.95 -22.29
N GLN A 353 13.38 10.78 -21.89
CA GLN A 353 13.13 11.87 -20.96
C GLN A 353 12.66 13.09 -21.77
N ARG A 354 11.49 13.65 -21.42
CA ARG A 354 11.08 14.99 -21.90
C ARG A 354 11.55 16.02 -20.88
N THR A 355 12.59 16.75 -21.22
CA THR A 355 12.94 18.03 -20.60
C THR A 355 12.25 19.14 -21.38
N SER A 356 11.32 19.87 -20.75
CA SER A 356 10.84 21.16 -21.26
C SER A 356 11.46 22.27 -20.42
N ALA A 357 12.58 22.81 -20.90
CA ALA A 357 13.06 24.14 -20.55
C ALA A 357 12.59 25.09 -21.66
N GLY A 358 11.86 26.13 -21.28
CA GLY A 358 11.36 27.16 -22.18
C GLY A 358 11.37 28.50 -21.46
N THR A 359 12.55 29.09 -21.35
CA THR A 359 12.76 30.49 -21.01
C THR A 359 12.70 31.29 -22.31
N THR A 360 11.89 32.36 -22.35
CA THR A 360 12.13 33.52 -23.22
C THR A 360 11.64 34.80 -22.52
N PRO A 361 12.18 35.97 -22.91
CA PRO A 361 12.46 37.08 -22.01
C PRO A 361 11.55 38.31 -22.19
N PHE A 362 11.68 39.23 -21.22
CA PHE A 362 11.49 40.69 -21.27
C PHE A 362 10.49 41.30 -22.27
N ASN A 363 9.45 41.92 -21.71
CA ASN A 363 9.32 43.38 -21.70
C ASN A 363 8.67 43.84 -20.38
#